data_AF-A0A942CI72-F1
#
_entry.id   AF-A0A942CI72-F1
#
_cell.length_a   1.000
_cell.length_b   1.000
_cell.length_c   1.000
_cell.angle_alpha   90.00
_cell.angle_beta   90.00
_cell.angle_gamma   90.00
#
_symmetry.space_group_name_H-M   'P 1'
#
loop_
_entity.id
_entity.type
_entity.pdbx_description
1 polymer ?
#
loop_
_entity_poly.entity_id
_entity_poly.type
_entity_poly.pdbx_seq_one_letter_code
_entity_poly.pdbx_strand_id
1 'polypeptide(L)'
;MVRRMCGRPSWLFAVALVASLIAAVPAFAQSTGMVKGVVMDDKNQPVADAKVTLEMVGGTGRKFETKTNKKGEYIQIGLASGQYKVTAEKDKLGSAPATVGVRANSTQEANLVLAMASAAATKEAQAKNAAITKVFDEGVQLSNAGQHDAAIAKFQEAIGIIPTCYNCYNNIAFSYTAKKDFASAETAYKKSIEVKPDDAAAYVGLAGIYFNTGKSAEAQPLIEKAVQIDPSNADAHYIYGMTLVASDPAKAKAQFEEFVKLAPTAPNAAIAKSLITELEKQVK
;
A
#
# COMPACT_ATOMS: atom_id res chain seq x y z
N MET A 1 72.11 -48.25 -37.22
CA MET A 1 73.21 -47.56 -37.93
C MET A 1 73.28 -46.14 -37.39
N VAL A 2 74.28 -45.85 -36.55
CA VAL A 2 74.49 -44.53 -35.92
C VAL A 2 75.30 -43.66 -36.86
N ARG A 3 74.89 -42.42 -37.13
CA ARG A 3 75.81 -41.34 -37.52
C ARG A 3 75.27 -39.95 -37.18
N ARG A 4 76.03 -39.27 -36.30
CA ARG A 4 76.54 -37.87 -36.40
C ARG A 4 75.47 -36.75 -36.37
N MET A 5 75.70 -35.56 -35.81
CA MET A 5 76.84 -34.86 -35.23
C MET A 5 76.32 -33.57 -34.54
N CYS A 6 77.09 -33.10 -33.56
CA CYS A 6 77.36 -31.71 -33.15
C CYS A 6 76.30 -30.60 -33.25
N GLY A 7 76.20 -29.84 -32.15
CA GLY A 7 76.18 -28.37 -32.21
C GLY A 7 75.04 -27.69 -31.45
N ARG A 8 75.29 -27.31 -30.18
CA ARG A 8 74.67 -26.11 -29.56
C ARG A 8 75.24 -24.86 -30.28
N PRO A 9 74.63 -23.64 -30.23
CA PRO A 9 73.86 -23.13 -29.10
C PRO A 9 72.74 -22.06 -29.38
N SER A 10 72.15 -21.59 -28.28
CA SER A 10 71.69 -20.21 -27.99
C SER A 10 70.33 -19.65 -28.50
N TRP A 11 69.42 -19.58 -27.52
CA TRP A 11 68.63 -18.40 -27.09
C TRP A 11 67.35 -17.95 -27.82
N LEU A 12 66.38 -17.61 -26.93
CA LEU A 12 65.17 -16.77 -27.09
C LEU A 12 63.98 -17.41 -27.84
N PHE A 13 62.93 -17.81 -27.13
CA PHE A 13 61.83 -16.93 -26.73
C PHE A 13 60.90 -17.67 -25.77
N ALA A 14 60.52 -16.99 -24.70
CA ALA A 14 59.51 -17.40 -23.74
C ALA A 14 58.10 -17.15 -24.31
N VAL A 15 57.20 -18.12 -24.13
CA VAL A 15 55.75 -17.89 -24.18
C VAL A 15 55.18 -18.50 -22.90
N ALA A 16 54.87 -17.63 -21.94
CA ALA A 16 54.17 -17.98 -20.71
C ALA A 16 52.68 -18.15 -21.01
N LEU A 17 52.18 -19.37 -20.77
CA LEU A 17 50.77 -19.72 -20.83
C LEU A 17 50.14 -19.38 -19.46
N VAL A 18 49.35 -18.32 -19.41
CA VAL A 18 48.61 -17.90 -18.21
C VAL A 18 47.44 -18.85 -18.01
N ALA A 19 47.51 -19.66 -16.94
CA ALA A 19 46.40 -20.43 -16.45
C ALA A 19 45.36 -19.50 -15.80
N SER A 20 44.15 -19.48 -16.35
CA SER A 20 42.98 -18.78 -15.79
C SER A 20 42.48 -19.49 -14.54
N LEU A 21 42.93 -19.01 -13.37
CA LEU A 21 42.28 -19.26 -12.09
C LEU A 21 41.00 -18.43 -12.00
N ILE A 22 39.84 -19.02 -12.30
CA ILE A 22 38.56 -18.50 -11.82
C ILE A 22 38.48 -18.89 -10.34
N ALA A 23 39.05 -18.06 -9.47
CA ALA A 23 38.72 -18.11 -8.06
C ALA A 23 37.25 -17.67 -7.94
N ALA A 24 36.37 -18.61 -7.62
CA ALA A 24 35.04 -18.29 -7.14
C ALA A 24 35.20 -17.45 -5.87
N VAL A 25 35.05 -16.13 -6.01
CA VAL A 25 35.04 -15.22 -4.87
C VAL A 25 33.86 -15.66 -3.99
N PRO A 26 34.05 -15.96 -2.70
CA PRO A 26 32.93 -16.25 -1.83
C PRO A 26 31.96 -15.06 -1.88
N ALA A 27 30.67 -15.33 -2.02
CA ALA A 27 29.58 -14.35 -2.14
C ALA A 27 29.34 -13.50 -0.87
N PHE A 28 30.40 -13.23 -0.09
CA PHE A 28 30.38 -12.46 1.16
C PHE A 28 30.82 -11.00 1.00
N ALA A 29 31.10 -10.54 -0.22
CA ALA A 29 31.30 -9.12 -0.52
C ALA A 29 30.07 -8.52 -1.24
N GLN A 30 28.85 -8.87 -0.82
CA GLN A 30 27.70 -8.03 -1.13
C GLN A 30 27.85 -6.76 -0.28
N SER A 31 27.76 -5.60 -0.90
CA SER A 31 27.76 -4.30 -0.24
C SER A 31 26.57 -4.20 0.71
N THR A 32 26.74 -4.67 1.94
CA THR A 32 25.69 -4.63 2.97
C THR A 32 25.67 -3.27 3.64
N GLY A 33 24.47 -2.76 3.92
CA GLY A 33 24.29 -1.56 4.73
C GLY A 33 24.37 -1.85 6.23
N MET A 34 24.47 -0.78 7.00
CA MET A 34 24.54 -0.77 8.46
C MET A 34 23.39 0.06 9.03
N VAL A 35 22.81 -0.39 10.13
CA VAL A 35 21.93 0.42 10.98
C VAL A 35 22.59 0.54 12.34
N LYS A 36 22.74 1.76 12.84
CA LYS A 36 23.16 2.04 14.23
C LYS A 36 22.15 2.95 14.90
N GLY A 37 22.12 2.96 16.22
CA GLY A 37 21.23 3.85 16.95
C GLY A 37 21.40 3.74 18.44
N VAL A 38 20.70 4.61 19.16
CA VAL A 38 20.62 4.61 20.62
C VAL A 38 19.20 4.34 21.05
N VAL A 39 19.05 3.44 22.01
CA VAL A 39 17.79 3.16 22.70
C VAL A 39 17.80 3.90 24.03
N MET A 40 16.84 4.80 24.21
CA MET A 40 16.63 5.57 25.43
C MET A 40 15.28 5.23 26.07
N ASP A 41 15.08 5.55 27.35
CA ASP A 41 13.77 5.49 28.00
C ASP A 41 13.02 6.84 27.89
N ASP A 42 11.79 6.89 28.42
CA ASP A 42 10.94 8.09 28.49
C ASP A 42 11.55 9.26 29.27
N LYS A 43 12.65 9.03 30.01
CA LYS A 43 13.41 10.02 30.78
C LYS A 43 14.74 10.36 30.10
N ASN A 44 14.92 10.00 28.83
CA ASN A 44 16.15 10.17 28.05
C ASN A 44 17.37 9.46 28.66
N GLN A 45 17.18 8.40 29.44
CA GLN A 45 18.27 7.57 29.95
C GLN A 45 18.57 6.42 28.99
N PRO A 46 19.86 6.09 28.76
CA PRO A 46 20.24 5.00 27.88
C PRO A 46 19.79 3.64 28.43
N VAL A 47 19.18 2.83 27.57
CA VAL A 47 18.67 1.51 27.97
C VAL A 47 19.63 0.42 27.55
N ALA A 48 20.37 -0.14 28.51
CA ALA A 48 21.26 -1.28 28.29
C ALA A 48 20.52 -2.60 28.07
N ASP A 49 21.11 -3.56 27.36
CA ASP A 49 20.56 -4.91 27.16
C ASP A 49 19.13 -4.97 26.56
N ALA A 50 18.67 -3.89 25.91
CA ALA A 50 17.43 -3.90 25.16
C ALA A 50 17.62 -4.77 23.91
N LYS A 51 16.66 -5.65 23.65
CA LYS A 51 16.67 -6.49 22.46
C LYS A 51 16.21 -5.65 21.27
N VAL A 52 17.03 -5.57 20.23
CA VAL A 52 16.74 -4.84 18.99
C VAL A 52 16.60 -5.83 17.85
N THR A 53 15.43 -5.85 17.23
CA THR A 53 15.08 -6.72 16.11
C THR A 53 14.99 -5.89 14.84
N LEU A 54 15.61 -6.33 13.75
CA LEU A 54 15.48 -5.74 12.42
C LEU A 54 14.88 -6.76 11.46
N GLU A 55 13.73 -6.42 10.89
CA GLU A 55 12.99 -7.28 9.95
C GLU A 55 12.80 -6.57 8.62
N MET A 56 13.16 -7.22 7.51
CA MET A 56 13.00 -6.64 6.18
C MET A 56 11.53 -6.61 5.76
N VAL A 57 11.01 -5.42 5.42
CA VAL A 57 9.63 -5.23 4.97
C VAL A 57 9.49 -5.71 3.52
N GLY A 58 8.56 -6.64 3.28
CA GLY A 58 8.26 -7.16 1.93
C GLY A 58 9.29 -8.15 1.37
N GLY A 59 10.25 -8.64 2.18
CA GLY A 59 11.28 -9.60 1.78
C GLY A 59 11.05 -11.03 2.29
N THR A 60 12.06 -11.90 2.15
CA THR A 60 12.05 -13.33 2.53
C THR A 60 12.01 -13.61 4.05
N GLY A 61 11.54 -12.67 4.87
CA GLY A 61 11.40 -12.84 6.32
C GLY A 61 12.72 -12.89 7.10
N ARG A 62 13.81 -12.34 6.56
CA ARG A 62 15.11 -12.28 7.28
C ARG A 62 14.99 -11.34 8.49
N LYS A 63 15.17 -11.93 9.67
CA LYS A 63 15.17 -11.26 10.98
C LYS A 63 16.58 -11.23 11.54
N PHE A 64 17.04 -10.06 11.94
CA PHE A 64 18.30 -9.88 12.67
C PHE A 64 17.97 -9.45 14.11
N GLU A 65 18.69 -10.00 15.08
CA GLU A 65 18.54 -9.63 16.49
C GLU A 65 19.89 -9.19 17.05
N THR A 66 19.91 -8.06 17.74
CA THR A 66 21.08 -7.53 18.45
C THR A 66 20.65 -6.98 19.81
N LYS A 67 21.59 -6.61 20.66
CA LYS A 67 21.32 -6.00 21.98
C LYS A 67 22.06 -4.69 22.13
N THR A 68 21.49 -3.79 22.92
CA THR A 68 22.14 -2.52 23.25
C THR A 68 23.23 -2.70 24.29
N ASN A 69 24.28 -1.87 24.21
CA ASN A 69 25.35 -1.81 25.20
C ASN A 69 24.94 -0.97 26.44
N LYS A 70 25.86 -0.79 27.41
CA LYS A 70 25.61 0.03 28.62
C LYS A 70 25.23 1.50 28.35
N LYS A 71 25.53 2.02 27.15
CA LYS A 71 25.18 3.37 26.70
C LYS A 71 23.90 3.39 25.84
N GLY A 72 23.17 2.27 25.76
CA GLY A 72 21.97 2.16 24.94
C GLY A 72 22.24 2.01 23.44
N GLU A 73 23.49 1.93 23.01
CA GLU A 73 23.85 1.90 21.60
C GLU A 73 23.73 0.48 21.04
N TYR A 74 23.21 0.36 19.82
CA TYR A 74 23.21 -0.89 19.05
C TYR A 74 23.72 -0.65 17.64
N ILE A 75 24.28 -1.71 17.04
CA ILE A 75 24.74 -1.72 15.66
C ILE A 75 24.35 -3.06 15.04
N GLN A 76 23.75 -3.01 13.85
CA GLN A 76 23.51 -4.17 12.99
C GLN A 76 24.20 -3.94 11.65
N ILE A 77 25.10 -4.86 11.31
CA ILE A 77 25.80 -4.93 10.03
C ILE A 77 25.26 -6.09 9.20
N GLY A 78 25.52 -6.09 7.89
CA GLY A 78 25.13 -7.21 7.03
C GLY A 78 23.71 -7.10 6.44
N LEU A 79 23.11 -5.91 6.46
CA LEU A 79 21.75 -5.70 5.96
C LEU A 79 21.76 -5.52 4.44
N ALA A 80 20.98 -6.31 3.73
CA ALA A 80 20.74 -6.07 2.29
C ALA A 80 20.01 -4.75 2.08
N SER A 81 20.13 -4.14 0.90
CA SER A 81 19.38 -2.91 0.58
C SER A 81 17.88 -3.18 0.61
N GLY A 82 17.12 -2.34 1.30
CA GLY A 82 15.69 -2.53 1.50
C GLY A 82 15.15 -1.73 2.69
N GLN A 83 13.83 -1.77 2.90
CA GLN A 83 13.20 -1.20 4.09
C GLN A 83 13.22 -2.20 5.24
N TYR A 84 13.58 -1.74 6.43
CA TYR A 84 13.60 -2.54 7.64
C TYR A 84 12.72 -1.91 8.71
N LYS A 85 11.92 -2.75 9.36
CA LYS A 85 11.27 -2.44 10.62
C LYS A 85 12.23 -2.78 11.75
N VAL A 86 12.70 -1.77 12.45
CA VAL A 86 13.56 -1.87 13.64
C VAL A 86 12.69 -1.78 14.87
N THR A 87 12.74 -2.77 15.76
CA THR A 87 11.96 -2.79 17.01
C THR A 87 12.90 -3.00 18.18
N ALA A 88 12.98 -2.06 19.10
CA ALA A 88 13.64 -2.26 20.39
C ALA A 88 12.60 -2.67 21.44
N GLU A 89 12.94 -3.62 22.30
CA GLU A 89 12.12 -4.09 23.41
C GLU A 89 12.98 -4.34 24.65
N LYS A 90 12.47 -3.96 25.83
CA LYS A 90 13.07 -4.37 27.11
C LYS A 90 12.01 -4.58 28.17
N ASP A 91 12.20 -5.64 28.96
CA ASP A 91 11.32 -5.99 30.07
C ASP A 91 11.05 -4.78 30.97
N LYS A 92 9.76 -4.49 31.18
CA LYS A 92 9.23 -3.38 31.99
C LYS A 92 9.43 -1.96 31.44
N LEU A 93 10.10 -1.79 30.28
CA LEU A 93 10.28 -0.48 29.62
C LEU A 93 9.51 -0.34 28.30
N GLY A 94 8.94 -1.43 27.79
CA GLY A 94 8.07 -1.40 26.60
C GLY A 94 8.80 -1.70 25.30
N SER A 95 8.18 -1.31 24.17
CA SER A 95 8.73 -1.52 22.83
C SER A 95 8.58 -0.28 21.96
N ALA A 96 9.57 0.00 21.12
CA ALA A 96 9.56 1.11 20.16
C ALA A 96 9.88 0.62 18.75
N PRO A 97 8.96 0.76 17.77
CA PRO A 97 9.23 0.49 16.37
C PRO A 97 9.70 1.75 15.61
N ALA A 98 10.59 1.57 14.64
CA ALA A 98 10.97 2.56 13.63
C ALA A 98 11.16 1.88 12.26
N THR A 99 11.00 2.62 11.17
CA THR A 99 11.26 2.12 9.82
C THR A 99 12.45 2.84 9.21
N VAL A 100 13.37 2.08 8.63
CA VAL A 100 14.65 2.58 8.10
C VAL A 100 14.88 2.03 6.70
N GLY A 101 15.21 2.90 5.75
CA GLY A 101 15.63 2.51 4.41
C GLY A 101 17.13 2.27 4.35
N VAL A 102 17.56 1.01 4.29
CA VAL A 102 18.98 0.64 4.20
C VAL A 102 19.42 0.61 2.74
N ARG A 103 20.55 1.24 2.44
CA ARG A 103 21.23 1.15 1.14
C ARG A 103 22.61 0.51 1.30
N ALA A 104 23.06 -0.16 0.25
CA ALA A 104 24.41 -0.71 0.14
C ALA A 104 25.47 0.35 0.47
N ASN A 105 26.47 -0.03 1.29
CA ASN A 105 27.55 0.86 1.74
C ASN A 105 27.09 2.15 2.44
N SER A 106 25.90 2.14 3.07
CA SER A 106 25.40 3.27 3.84
C SER A 106 25.19 2.90 5.32
N THR A 107 25.38 3.89 6.18
CA THR A 107 25.03 3.81 7.61
C THR A 107 23.77 4.62 7.84
N GLN A 108 22.73 3.97 8.33
CA GLN A 108 21.48 4.62 8.73
C GLN A 108 21.40 4.71 10.25
N GLU A 109 20.88 5.84 10.74
CA GLU A 109 20.69 6.09 12.17
C GLU A 109 19.22 5.90 12.55
N ALA A 110 18.96 5.10 13.58
CA ALA A 110 17.63 4.86 14.12
C ALA A 110 17.64 4.93 15.63
N ASN A 111 17.32 6.11 16.17
CA ASN A 111 17.22 6.30 17.61
C ASN A 111 15.80 5.92 18.06
N LEU A 112 15.71 5.15 19.14
CA LEU A 112 14.48 4.56 19.64
C LEU A 112 14.27 5.01 21.07
N VAL A 113 13.08 5.49 21.39
CA VAL A 113 12.71 5.83 22.76
C VAL A 113 11.72 4.78 23.25
N LEU A 114 12.18 3.89 24.13
CA LEU A 114 11.35 2.97 24.90
C LEU A 114 10.52 3.78 25.88
N ALA A 115 9.38 4.23 25.39
CA ALA A 115 8.28 4.49 26.27
C ALA A 115 7.60 3.16 26.58
N MET A 116 7.09 3.04 27.81
CA MET A 116 5.94 2.19 28.03
C MET A 116 4.80 2.76 27.16
N ALA A 117 4.72 2.34 25.89
CA ALA A 117 3.41 2.13 25.30
C ALA A 117 2.78 1.11 26.25
N SER A 118 2.04 1.61 27.23
CA SER A 118 1.60 0.77 28.34
C SER A 118 0.90 -0.43 27.72
N ALA A 119 1.12 -1.64 28.24
CA ALA A 119 0.34 -2.78 27.78
C ALA A 119 -1.17 -2.49 27.85
N ALA A 120 -1.58 -1.52 28.68
CA ALA A 120 -2.90 -0.88 28.66
C ALA A 120 -3.15 -0.03 27.41
N ALA A 121 -2.27 0.88 26.98
CA ALA A 121 -2.41 1.63 25.72
C ALA A 121 -2.39 0.73 24.48
N THR A 122 -1.64 -0.38 24.48
CA THR A 122 -1.67 -1.37 23.40
C THR A 122 -2.93 -2.25 23.46
N LYS A 123 -3.37 -2.68 24.66
CA LYS A 123 -4.64 -3.42 24.84
C LYS A 123 -5.87 -2.55 24.63
N GLU A 124 -5.81 -1.27 24.97
CA GLU A 124 -6.88 -0.29 24.79
C GLU A 124 -6.95 0.14 23.33
N ALA A 125 -5.81 0.34 22.65
CA ALA A 125 -5.78 0.53 21.20
C ALA A 125 -6.23 -0.74 20.46
N GLN A 126 -5.84 -1.94 20.91
CA GLN A 126 -6.32 -3.21 20.35
C GLN A 126 -7.80 -3.44 20.64
N ALA A 127 -8.29 -3.10 21.83
CA ALA A 127 -9.69 -3.20 22.20
C ALA A 127 -10.54 -2.17 21.45
N LYS A 128 -10.04 -0.95 21.25
CA LYS A 128 -10.65 0.06 20.38
C LYS A 128 -10.69 -0.44 18.93
N ASN A 129 -9.58 -0.96 18.40
CA ASN A 129 -9.54 -1.52 17.05
C ASN A 129 -10.51 -2.71 16.89
N ALA A 130 -10.55 -3.63 17.86
CA ALA A 130 -11.47 -4.77 17.84
C ALA A 130 -12.93 -4.35 17.99
N ALA A 131 -13.22 -3.36 18.85
CA ALA A 131 -14.55 -2.80 19.00
C ALA A 131 -15.01 -2.10 17.71
N ILE A 132 -14.11 -1.40 17.01
CA ILE A 132 -14.40 -0.75 15.73
C ILE A 132 -14.66 -1.77 14.64
N THR A 133 -13.81 -2.81 14.51
CA THR A 133 -14.05 -3.89 13.55
C THR A 133 -15.42 -4.51 13.79
N LYS A 134 -15.76 -4.81 15.05
CA LYS A 134 -17.07 -5.37 15.39
C LYS A 134 -18.22 -4.44 15.01
N VAL A 135 -18.17 -3.17 15.42
CA VAL A 135 -19.24 -2.19 15.14
C VAL A 135 -19.36 -1.92 13.64
N PHE A 136 -18.23 -1.87 12.92
CA PHE A 136 -18.19 -1.71 11.47
C PHE A 136 -18.81 -2.92 10.76
N ASP A 137 -18.44 -4.15 11.14
CA ASP A 137 -18.96 -5.38 10.56
C ASP A 137 -20.47 -5.53 10.82
N GLU A 138 -20.94 -5.18 12.03
CA GLU A 138 -22.38 -5.09 12.33
C GLU A 138 -23.07 -4.09 11.40
N GLY A 139 -22.48 -2.90 11.20
CA GLY A 139 -22.99 -1.90 10.25
C GLY A 139 -23.08 -2.43 8.81
N VAL A 140 -22.06 -3.16 8.34
CA VAL A 140 -22.05 -3.79 7.01
C VAL A 140 -23.14 -4.85 6.89
N GLN A 141 -23.31 -5.71 7.90
CA GLN A 141 -24.36 -6.72 7.92
C GLN A 141 -25.76 -6.10 7.87
N LEU A 142 -26.01 -5.04 8.65
CA LEU A 142 -27.27 -4.29 8.64
C LEU A 142 -27.51 -3.63 7.28
N SER A 143 -26.47 -3.04 6.67
CA SER A 143 -26.54 -2.43 5.35
C SER A 143 -26.93 -3.45 4.28
N ASN A 144 -26.28 -4.63 4.29
CA ASN A 144 -26.58 -5.74 3.39
C ASN A 144 -27.98 -6.32 3.61
N ALA A 145 -28.50 -6.27 4.84
CA ALA A 145 -29.87 -6.66 5.16
C ALA A 145 -30.91 -5.57 4.80
N GLY A 146 -30.50 -4.44 4.22
CA GLY A 146 -31.38 -3.32 3.87
C GLY A 146 -31.84 -2.49 5.08
N GLN A 147 -31.32 -2.76 6.27
CA GLN A 147 -31.64 -2.04 7.51
C GLN A 147 -30.78 -0.76 7.62
N HIS A 148 -30.96 0.13 6.65
CA HIS A 148 -30.10 1.29 6.43
C HIS A 148 -30.02 2.25 7.62
N ASP A 149 -31.11 2.49 8.35
CA ASP A 149 -31.08 3.34 9.55
C ASP A 149 -30.24 2.76 10.68
N ALA A 150 -30.36 1.45 10.91
CA ALA A 150 -29.55 0.74 11.90
C ALA A 150 -28.08 0.68 11.47
N ALA A 151 -27.82 0.49 10.18
CA ALA A 151 -26.47 0.52 9.62
C ALA A 151 -25.80 1.89 9.81
N ILE A 152 -26.50 2.98 9.50
CA ILE A 152 -26.02 4.35 9.70
C ILE A 152 -25.67 4.59 11.16
N ALA A 153 -26.53 4.17 12.11
CA ALA A 153 -26.26 4.32 13.53
C ALA A 153 -24.97 3.59 13.95
N LYS A 154 -24.72 2.38 13.42
CA LYS A 154 -23.48 1.63 13.68
C LYS A 154 -22.24 2.29 13.09
N PHE A 155 -22.32 2.80 11.87
CA PHE A 155 -21.19 3.53 11.29
C PHE A 155 -20.92 4.86 12.02
N GLN A 156 -21.95 5.52 12.56
CA GLN A 156 -21.79 6.70 13.42
C GLN A 156 -21.12 6.35 14.75
N GLU A 157 -21.47 5.22 15.36
CA GLU A 157 -20.77 4.68 16.54
C GLU A 157 -19.28 4.45 16.23
N ALA A 158 -18.96 3.83 15.08
CA ALA A 158 -17.58 3.64 14.64
C ALA A 158 -16.83 4.98 14.42
N ILE A 159 -17.49 5.99 13.85
CA ILE A 159 -16.92 7.34 13.68
C ILE A 159 -16.65 8.03 15.02
N GLY A 160 -17.49 7.80 16.03
CA GLY A 160 -17.26 8.30 17.39
C GLY A 160 -15.96 7.76 18.01
N ILE A 161 -15.47 6.61 17.54
CA ILE A 161 -14.21 6.00 17.98
C ILE A 161 -13.05 6.41 17.07
N ILE A 162 -13.22 6.36 15.74
CA ILE A 162 -12.26 6.85 14.73
C ILE A 162 -12.95 7.86 13.80
N PRO A 163 -12.77 9.16 14.04
CA PRO A 163 -13.33 10.21 13.18
C PRO A 163 -12.85 10.18 11.72
N THR A 164 -11.74 9.50 11.46
CA THR A 164 -11.12 9.32 10.14
C THR A 164 -11.50 8.00 9.46
N CYS A 165 -12.61 7.37 9.87
CA CYS A 165 -13.10 6.15 9.22
C CYS A 165 -13.76 6.46 7.87
N TYR A 166 -12.98 6.60 6.80
CA TYR A 166 -13.52 6.84 5.45
C TYR A 166 -14.51 5.76 5.00
N ASN A 167 -14.23 4.49 5.30
CA ASN A 167 -15.15 3.37 5.02
C ASN A 167 -16.51 3.55 5.72
N CYS A 168 -16.54 4.12 6.92
CA CYS A 168 -17.78 4.40 7.63
C CYS A 168 -18.59 5.47 6.90
N TYR A 169 -17.95 6.57 6.48
CA TYR A 169 -18.61 7.61 5.68
C TYR A 169 -19.12 7.08 4.33
N ASN A 170 -18.33 6.24 3.63
CA ASN A 170 -18.76 5.57 2.40
C ASN A 170 -20.02 4.72 2.60
N ASN A 171 -20.07 3.90 3.66
CA ASN A 171 -21.22 3.03 3.91
C ASN A 171 -22.45 3.80 4.41
N ILE A 172 -22.27 4.90 5.15
CA ILE A 172 -23.35 5.84 5.49
C ILE A 172 -23.91 6.46 4.21
N ALA A 173 -23.04 6.93 3.32
CA ALA A 173 -23.43 7.53 2.05
C ALA A 173 -24.18 6.54 1.15
N PHE A 174 -23.70 5.30 1.08
CA PHE A 174 -24.38 4.20 0.39
C PHE A 174 -25.78 3.95 0.96
N SER A 175 -25.91 3.90 2.29
CA SER A 175 -27.19 3.69 2.98
C SER A 175 -28.18 4.84 2.72
N TYR A 176 -27.72 6.09 2.73
CA TYR A 176 -28.55 7.24 2.34
C TYR A 176 -28.93 7.22 0.86
N THR A 177 -28.04 6.78 -0.02
CA THR A 177 -28.31 6.62 -1.46
C THR A 177 -29.40 5.58 -1.69
N ALA A 178 -29.35 4.44 -0.99
CA ALA A 178 -30.39 3.40 -1.04
C ALA A 178 -31.76 3.92 -0.56
N LYS A 179 -31.76 4.81 0.44
CA LYS A 179 -32.95 5.53 0.92
C LYS A 179 -33.40 6.68 0.00
N LYS A 180 -32.66 6.97 -1.08
CA LYS A 180 -32.86 8.14 -1.98
C LYS A 180 -32.72 9.50 -1.29
N ASP A 181 -32.11 9.55 -0.11
CA ASP A 181 -31.72 10.80 0.55
C ASP A 181 -30.36 11.26 0.00
N PHE A 182 -30.40 11.81 -1.21
CA PHE A 182 -29.20 12.19 -1.95
C PHE A 182 -28.43 13.35 -1.29
N ALA A 183 -29.10 14.22 -0.52
CA ALA A 183 -28.44 15.33 0.17
C ALA A 183 -27.55 14.84 1.32
N SER A 184 -28.07 13.93 2.14
CA SER A 184 -27.29 13.29 3.20
C SER A 184 -26.19 12.40 2.63
N ALA A 185 -26.48 11.66 1.55
CA ALA A 185 -25.49 10.83 0.87
C ALA A 185 -24.32 11.66 0.30
N GLU A 186 -24.61 12.78 -0.38
CA GLU A 186 -23.60 13.68 -0.91
C GLU A 186 -22.68 14.21 0.19
N THR A 187 -23.24 14.61 1.32
CA THR A 187 -22.46 15.10 2.47
C THR A 187 -21.52 14.02 2.99
N ALA A 188 -22.01 12.78 3.13
CA ALA A 188 -21.21 11.66 3.61
C ALA A 188 -20.10 11.25 2.61
N TYR A 189 -20.39 11.21 1.30
CA TYR A 189 -19.34 10.94 0.30
C TYR A 189 -18.28 12.04 0.26
N LYS A 190 -18.67 13.31 0.32
CA LYS A 190 -17.72 14.43 0.42
C LYS A 190 -16.82 14.30 1.64
N LYS A 191 -17.37 13.88 2.79
CA LYS A 191 -16.57 13.65 4.00
C LYS A 191 -15.62 12.46 3.84
N SER A 192 -16.05 11.39 3.19
CA SER A 192 -15.17 10.26 2.86
C SER A 192 -13.98 10.70 1.99
N ILE A 193 -14.23 11.50 0.94
CA ILE A 193 -13.19 12.07 0.07
C ILE A 193 -12.23 12.98 0.84
N GLU A 194 -12.74 13.81 1.74
CA GLU A 194 -11.90 14.68 2.60
C GLU A 194 -10.94 13.85 3.46
N VAL A 195 -11.43 12.73 4.01
CA VAL A 195 -10.64 11.84 4.87
C VAL A 195 -9.67 10.98 4.08
N LYS A 196 -10.08 10.46 2.91
CA LYS A 196 -9.28 9.60 2.04
C LYS A 196 -9.48 9.97 0.55
N PRO A 197 -8.68 10.91 0.03
CA PRO A 197 -8.82 11.39 -1.36
C PRO A 197 -8.30 10.41 -2.43
N ASP A 198 -7.67 9.31 -2.02
CA ASP A 198 -7.16 8.23 -2.88
C ASP A 198 -8.06 6.98 -2.85
N ASP A 199 -9.31 7.10 -2.38
CA ASP A 199 -10.31 6.03 -2.42
C ASP A 199 -11.30 6.23 -3.57
N ALA A 200 -11.29 5.34 -4.57
CA ALA A 200 -12.14 5.48 -5.75
C ALA A 200 -13.64 5.34 -5.42
N ALA A 201 -14.01 4.54 -4.41
CA ALA A 201 -15.40 4.20 -4.13
C ALA A 201 -16.25 5.43 -3.77
N ALA A 202 -15.69 6.37 -3.01
CA ALA A 202 -16.37 7.61 -2.65
C ALA A 202 -16.67 8.50 -3.88
N TYR A 203 -15.72 8.59 -4.81
CA TYR A 203 -15.89 9.33 -6.06
C TYR A 203 -16.93 8.69 -6.97
N VAL A 204 -16.92 7.35 -7.11
CA VAL A 204 -17.92 6.60 -7.89
C VAL A 204 -19.32 6.83 -7.33
N GLY A 205 -19.49 6.70 -6.01
CA GLY A 205 -20.77 6.89 -5.35
C GLY A 205 -21.33 8.30 -5.53
N LEU A 206 -20.50 9.34 -5.33
CA LEU A 206 -20.92 10.73 -5.51
C LEU A 206 -21.23 11.06 -6.97
N ALA A 207 -20.41 10.58 -7.91
CA ALA A 207 -20.67 10.73 -9.34
C ALA A 207 -21.98 10.06 -9.74
N GLY A 208 -22.28 8.87 -9.19
CA GLY A 208 -23.55 8.17 -9.39
C GLY A 208 -24.76 8.98 -8.91
N ILE A 209 -24.66 9.67 -7.77
CA ILE A 209 -25.71 10.58 -7.28
C ILE A 209 -25.92 11.73 -8.27
N TYR A 210 -24.84 12.40 -8.69
CA TYR A 210 -24.93 13.53 -9.62
C TYR A 210 -25.48 13.10 -10.98
N PHE A 211 -25.04 11.96 -11.51
CA PHE A 211 -25.60 11.38 -12.73
C PHE A 211 -27.11 11.11 -12.59
N ASN A 212 -27.53 10.44 -11.51
CA ASN A 212 -28.95 10.10 -11.27
C ASN A 212 -29.83 11.34 -11.01
N THR A 213 -29.24 12.47 -10.64
CA THR A 213 -29.94 13.74 -10.42
C THR A 213 -29.82 14.71 -11.60
N GLY A 214 -29.30 14.25 -12.75
CA GLY A 214 -29.18 15.04 -13.98
C GLY A 214 -27.98 16.00 -14.03
N LYS A 215 -27.12 15.97 -13.01
CA LYS A 215 -25.93 16.81 -12.83
C LYS A 215 -24.70 16.19 -13.49
N SER A 216 -24.78 15.90 -14.79
CA SER A 216 -23.72 15.18 -15.52
C SER A 216 -22.40 15.97 -15.58
N ALA A 217 -22.48 17.30 -15.63
CA ALA A 217 -21.29 18.16 -15.63
C ALA A 217 -20.51 18.07 -14.30
N GLU A 218 -21.20 17.94 -13.18
CA GLU A 218 -20.59 17.75 -11.86
C GLU A 218 -20.11 16.31 -11.64
N ALA A 219 -20.78 15.31 -12.24
CA ALA A 219 -20.37 13.91 -12.17
C ALA A 219 -19.06 13.63 -12.93
N GLN A 220 -18.84 14.30 -14.06
CA GLN A 220 -17.71 14.05 -14.96
C GLN A 220 -16.33 14.12 -14.28
N PRO A 221 -15.94 15.23 -13.59
CA PRO A 221 -14.63 15.31 -12.95
C PRO A 221 -14.46 14.29 -11.81
N LEU A 222 -15.55 13.92 -11.14
CA LEU A 222 -15.52 12.93 -10.05
C LEU A 222 -15.24 11.53 -10.59
N ILE A 223 -15.96 11.11 -11.63
CA ILE A 223 -15.80 9.77 -12.18
C ILE A 223 -14.48 9.63 -12.97
N GLU A 224 -14.01 10.71 -13.59
CA GLU A 224 -12.66 10.76 -14.17
C GLU A 224 -11.59 10.54 -13.09
N LYS A 225 -11.74 11.19 -11.93
CA LYS A 225 -10.84 10.98 -10.79
C LYS A 225 -10.92 9.54 -10.26
N ALA A 226 -12.11 8.95 -10.20
CA ALA A 226 -12.28 7.55 -9.78
C ALA A 226 -11.51 6.57 -10.69
N VAL A 227 -11.63 6.73 -12.01
CA VAL A 227 -10.92 5.90 -13.01
C VAL A 227 -9.40 6.13 -12.95
N GLN A 228 -8.94 7.35 -12.62
CA GLN A 228 -7.52 7.60 -12.40
C GLN A 228 -6.97 6.91 -11.15
N ILE A 229 -7.78 6.82 -10.08
CA ILE A 229 -7.39 6.15 -8.81
C ILE A 229 -7.41 4.64 -8.99
N ASP A 230 -8.48 4.10 -9.57
CA ASP A 230 -8.65 2.66 -9.82
C ASP A 230 -9.11 2.43 -11.27
N PRO A 231 -8.14 2.26 -12.21
CA PRO A 231 -8.44 1.94 -13.60
C PRO A 231 -9.04 0.54 -13.82
N SER A 232 -9.12 -0.29 -12.77
CA SER A 232 -9.72 -1.63 -12.86
C SER A 232 -11.18 -1.67 -12.40
N ASN A 233 -11.71 -0.53 -11.94
CA ASN A 233 -13.08 -0.41 -11.49
C ASN A 233 -14.04 -0.34 -12.68
N ALA A 234 -14.64 -1.49 -13.02
CA ALA A 234 -15.59 -1.61 -14.12
C ALA A 234 -16.78 -0.63 -13.98
N ASP A 235 -17.38 -0.53 -12.80
CA ASP A 235 -18.54 0.35 -12.57
C ASP A 235 -18.17 1.83 -12.79
N ALA A 236 -16.94 2.23 -12.45
CA ALA A 236 -16.45 3.57 -12.72
C ALA A 236 -16.39 3.86 -14.22
N HIS A 237 -15.87 2.92 -15.02
CA HIS A 237 -15.86 3.03 -16.48
C HIS A 237 -17.26 3.11 -17.08
N TYR A 238 -18.21 2.31 -16.56
CA TYR A 238 -19.59 2.36 -17.03
C TYR A 238 -20.25 3.72 -16.76
N ILE A 239 -20.17 4.23 -15.53
CA ILE A 239 -20.73 5.55 -15.16
C ILE A 239 -20.03 6.67 -15.94
N TYR A 240 -18.73 6.53 -16.19
CA TYR A 240 -17.98 7.52 -16.96
C TYR A 240 -18.47 7.57 -18.41
N GLY A 241 -18.62 6.40 -19.04
CA GLY A 241 -19.23 6.28 -20.36
C GLY A 241 -20.61 6.93 -20.42
N MET A 242 -21.48 6.64 -19.45
CA MET A 242 -22.82 7.21 -19.36
C MET A 242 -22.81 8.74 -19.23
N THR A 243 -21.88 9.28 -18.45
CA THR A 243 -21.75 10.73 -18.21
C THR A 243 -21.30 11.47 -19.48
N LEU A 244 -20.55 10.80 -20.36
CA LEU A 244 -19.94 11.40 -21.55
C LEU A 244 -20.79 11.27 -22.83
N VAL A 245 -21.86 10.46 -22.85
CA VAL A 245 -22.62 10.16 -24.08
C VAL A 245 -23.01 11.41 -24.87
N ALA A 246 -23.41 12.48 -24.19
CA ALA A 246 -23.85 13.72 -24.82
C ALA A 246 -22.71 14.71 -25.12
N SER A 247 -21.62 14.68 -24.34
CA SER A 247 -20.56 15.69 -24.41
C SER A 247 -19.33 15.24 -25.20
N ASP A 248 -19.00 13.94 -25.17
CA ASP A 248 -17.86 13.35 -25.85
C ASP A 248 -18.18 11.87 -26.22
N PRO A 249 -18.90 11.64 -27.33
CA PRO A 249 -19.28 10.31 -27.79
C PRO A 249 -18.09 9.36 -28.01
N ALA A 250 -16.95 9.90 -28.45
CA ALA A 250 -15.75 9.12 -28.70
C ALA A 250 -15.13 8.61 -27.39
N LYS A 251 -14.97 9.49 -26.39
CA LYS A 251 -14.48 9.09 -25.07
C LYS A 251 -15.50 8.20 -24.35
N ALA A 252 -16.80 8.47 -24.48
CA ALA A 252 -17.87 7.62 -23.94
C ALA A 252 -17.75 6.18 -24.44
N LYS A 253 -17.56 6.01 -25.76
CA LYS A 253 -17.36 4.69 -26.39
C LYS A 253 -16.16 3.97 -25.77
N ALA A 254 -15.01 4.63 -25.67
CA ALA A 254 -13.80 4.04 -25.10
C ALA A 254 -13.98 3.58 -23.64
N GLN A 255 -14.73 4.34 -22.84
CA GLN A 255 -15.04 3.93 -21.46
C GLN A 255 -15.95 2.69 -21.41
N PHE A 256 -16.96 2.59 -22.29
CA PHE A 256 -17.78 1.38 -22.38
C PHE A 256 -16.99 0.16 -22.87
N GLU A 257 -16.04 0.34 -23.79
CA GLU A 257 -15.15 -0.75 -24.23
C GLU A 257 -14.31 -1.29 -23.07
N GLU A 258 -13.74 -0.41 -22.24
CA GLU A 258 -12.98 -0.83 -21.05
C GLU A 258 -13.89 -1.49 -20.00
N PHE A 259 -15.10 -0.98 -19.76
CA PHE A 259 -16.09 -1.65 -18.90
C PHE A 259 -16.39 -3.08 -19.37
N VAL A 260 -16.66 -3.28 -20.66
CA VAL A 260 -16.97 -4.61 -21.22
C VAL A 260 -15.75 -5.54 -21.14
N LYS A 261 -14.54 -5.00 -21.26
CA LYS A 261 -13.30 -5.76 -21.09
C LYS A 261 -13.08 -6.21 -19.64
N LEU A 262 -13.32 -5.32 -18.67
CA LEU A 262 -13.16 -5.60 -17.24
C LEU A 262 -14.26 -6.51 -16.70
N ALA A 263 -15.51 -6.34 -17.16
CA ALA A 263 -16.67 -7.06 -16.64
C ALA A 263 -17.61 -7.53 -17.77
N PRO A 264 -17.18 -8.50 -18.60
CA PRO A 264 -17.91 -8.92 -19.81
C PRO A 264 -19.28 -9.57 -19.55
N THR A 265 -19.54 -10.00 -18.31
CA THR A 265 -20.76 -10.66 -17.85
C THR A 265 -21.56 -9.84 -16.83
N ALA A 266 -21.15 -8.59 -16.56
CA ALA A 266 -21.90 -7.71 -15.66
C ALA A 266 -23.33 -7.45 -16.20
N PRO A 267 -24.31 -7.15 -15.33
CA PRO A 267 -25.69 -6.89 -15.76
C PRO A 267 -25.81 -5.83 -16.87
N ASN A 268 -24.95 -4.82 -16.84
CA ASN A 268 -24.95 -3.74 -17.83
C ASN A 268 -24.10 -4.03 -19.08
N ALA A 269 -23.43 -5.19 -19.18
CA ALA A 269 -22.51 -5.49 -20.28
C ALA A 269 -23.22 -5.55 -21.65
N ALA A 270 -24.44 -6.07 -21.71
CA ALA A 270 -25.23 -6.09 -22.95
C ALA A 270 -25.63 -4.67 -23.39
N ILE A 271 -26.03 -3.82 -22.43
CA ILE A 271 -26.38 -2.43 -22.67
C ILE A 271 -25.16 -1.66 -23.17
N ALA A 272 -24.01 -1.80 -22.50
CA ALA A 272 -22.77 -1.16 -22.89
C ALA A 272 -22.33 -1.57 -24.31
N LYS A 273 -22.43 -2.85 -24.68
CA LYS A 273 -22.17 -3.31 -26.06
C LYS A 273 -23.09 -2.64 -27.08
N SER A 274 -24.38 -2.51 -26.77
CA SER A 274 -25.32 -1.80 -27.64
C SER A 274 -24.97 -0.32 -27.79
N LEU A 275 -24.58 0.34 -26.70
CA LEU A 275 -24.17 1.74 -26.70
C LEU A 275 -22.89 1.94 -27.53
N ILE A 276 -21.92 1.03 -27.42
CA ILE A 276 -20.71 1.05 -28.25
C ILE A 276 -21.09 1.06 -29.74
N THR A 277 -21.93 0.13 -30.18
CA THR A 277 -22.37 0.06 -31.60
C THR A 277 -23.10 1.31 -32.06
N GLU A 278 -23.88 1.94 -31.19
CA GLU A 278 -24.60 3.17 -31.54
C GLU A 278 -23.66 4.38 -31.63
N LEU A 279 -22.75 4.53 -30.66
CA LEU A 279 -21.75 5.59 -30.65
C LEU A 279 -20.79 5.45 -31.85
N GLU A 280 -20.48 4.24 -32.31
CA GLU A 280 -19.68 4.02 -33.53
C GLU A 280 -20.29 4.62 -34.79
N LYS A 281 -21.63 4.67 -34.88
CA LYS A 281 -22.31 5.27 -36.02
C LYS A 281 -22.26 6.79 -35.98
N GLN A 282 -22.14 7.38 -34.78
CA GLN A 282 -22.10 8.84 -34.59
C GLN A 282 -20.71 9.43 -34.79
N VAL A 283 -19.66 8.62 -34.62
CA VAL A 283 -18.25 9.04 -34.72
C VAL A 283 -17.68 8.81 -36.14
N LYS A 284 -18.40 8.11 -37.01
CA LYS A 284 -18.06 7.90 -38.43
C LYS A 284 -18.68 8.97 -39.32
#